data_AF-A0A522XXM6-F1
#
_entry.id   AF-A0A522XXM6-F1
#
_cell.length_a   1.000
_cell.length_b   1.000
_cell.length_c   1.000
_cell.angle_alpha   90.00
_cell.angle_beta   90.00
_cell.angle_gamma   90.00
#
_symmetry.space_group_name_H-M   'P 1'
#
loop_
_entity.id
_entity.type
_entity.pdbx_description
1 polymer ?
#
loop_
_entity_poly.entity_id
_entity_poly.type
_entity_poly.pdbx_seq_one_letter_code
_entity_poly.pdbx_strand_id
1 'polypeptide(L)'
;MVYNERTQVHFEWDPVRAEYKNLVLFMVYDQQYADLYPGVMGIPAKGAHADHIISGADFTELAANIQQRLESLSEKLGGFSLDSSFSANLKATVGRFNDFAEAGKDGDFHRGKTPIEATFHAYGHGKVENPFPNMTMHPISGQGPYYALILGAGTLDTKGGPRINDKTQVMDPWDKPIPGLYAAGNCSAHPAAQSYWAGGATLGSALAFGRVVC
;
A
#
# COMPACT_ATOMS: atom_id res chain seq x y z
N MET A 1 -6.17 1.08 8.44
CA MET A 1 -5.26 -0.06 8.15
C MET A 1 -3.82 0.45 8.22
N VAL A 2 -2.91 -0.23 8.91
CA VAL A 2 -1.49 0.21 8.98
C VAL A 2 -0.74 -0.16 7.70
N TYR A 3 0.28 0.62 7.34
CA TYR A 3 0.95 0.57 6.03
C TYR A 3 1.42 -0.85 5.62
N ASN A 4 1.89 -1.63 6.59
CA ASN A 4 2.46 -2.96 6.40
C ASN A 4 1.42 -4.04 6.08
N GLU A 5 0.13 -3.76 6.30
CA GLU A 5 -0.96 -4.70 5.98
C GLU A 5 -1.72 -4.30 4.71
N ARG A 6 -1.32 -3.21 4.03
CA ARG A 6 -2.02 -2.71 2.82
C ARG A 6 -2.16 -3.77 1.75
N THR A 7 -1.16 -4.61 1.53
CA THR A 7 -1.23 -5.66 0.50
C THR A 7 -2.35 -6.66 0.75
N GLN A 8 -2.82 -6.83 2.00
CA GLN A 8 -3.93 -7.75 2.29
C GLN A 8 -5.22 -7.41 1.57
N VAL A 9 -5.47 -6.12 1.28
CA VAL A 9 -6.70 -5.68 0.61
C VAL A 9 -6.84 -6.27 -0.81
N HIS A 10 -5.72 -6.65 -1.44
CA HIS A 10 -5.70 -7.27 -2.78
C HIS A 10 -6.25 -8.70 -2.77
N PHE A 11 -6.31 -9.35 -1.61
CA PHE A 11 -6.81 -10.72 -1.46
C PHE A 11 -8.30 -10.81 -1.13
N GLU A 12 -9.04 -9.70 -1.23
CA GLU A 12 -10.51 -9.74 -1.11
C GLU A 12 -11.14 -10.37 -2.35
N TRP A 13 -11.61 -11.61 -2.19
CA TRP A 13 -12.29 -12.39 -3.21
C TRP A 13 -13.80 -12.14 -3.23
N ASP A 14 -14.35 -11.82 -4.39
CA ASP A 14 -15.80 -11.84 -4.64
C ASP A 14 -16.21 -13.23 -5.16
N PRO A 15 -16.91 -14.05 -4.36
CA PRO A 15 -17.35 -15.37 -4.82
C PRO A 15 -18.50 -15.32 -5.83
N VAL A 16 -19.26 -14.21 -5.89
CA VAL A 16 -20.39 -14.06 -6.83
C VAL A 16 -19.87 -13.71 -8.22
N ARG A 17 -18.87 -12.82 -8.28
CA ARG A 17 -18.25 -12.40 -9.55
C ARG A 17 -17.04 -13.23 -9.95
N ALA A 18 -16.55 -14.08 -9.04
CA ALA A 18 -15.34 -14.87 -9.21
C ALA A 18 -14.11 -14.02 -9.56
N GLU A 19 -13.91 -12.91 -8.84
CA GLU A 19 -12.82 -11.97 -9.09
C GLU A 19 -12.20 -11.44 -7.79
N TYR A 20 -10.96 -10.95 -7.89
CA TYR A 20 -10.36 -10.12 -6.84
C TYR A 20 -10.75 -8.66 -7.08
N LYS A 21 -11.62 -8.13 -6.23
CA LYS A 21 -12.19 -6.76 -6.41
C LYS A 21 -11.13 -5.67 -6.45
N ASN A 22 -10.04 -5.90 -5.72
CA ASN A 22 -8.96 -4.95 -5.53
C ASN A 22 -7.69 -5.38 -6.27
N LEU A 23 -7.79 -6.08 -7.40
CA LEU A 23 -6.64 -6.58 -8.17
C LEU A 23 -5.61 -5.48 -8.43
N VAL A 24 -6.08 -4.28 -8.77
CA VAL A 24 -5.30 -3.04 -8.76
C VAL A 24 -6.10 -1.95 -8.05
N LEU A 25 -5.38 -1.00 -7.45
CA LEU A 25 -5.92 0.20 -6.85
C LEU A 25 -5.32 1.44 -7.50
N PHE A 26 -5.94 2.60 -7.32
CA PHE A 26 -5.44 3.87 -7.85
C PHE A 26 -5.12 4.82 -6.71
N MET A 27 -3.87 5.27 -6.62
CA MET A 27 -3.50 6.39 -5.76
C MET A 27 -3.79 7.68 -6.51
N VAL A 28 -4.85 8.39 -6.13
CA VAL A 28 -5.23 9.67 -6.74
C VAL A 28 -4.70 10.82 -5.89
N TYR A 29 -4.13 11.83 -6.55
CA TYR A 29 -3.54 13.00 -5.89
C TYR A 29 -3.55 14.23 -6.82
N ASP A 30 -3.29 15.42 -6.27
CA ASP A 30 -3.26 16.68 -7.01
C ASP A 30 -1.83 17.27 -7.09
N GLN A 31 -1.73 18.44 -7.71
CA GLN A 31 -0.47 19.17 -7.81
C GLN A 31 0.14 19.51 -6.44
N GLN A 32 -0.68 19.83 -5.43
CA GLN A 32 -0.18 20.13 -4.08
C GLN A 32 0.58 18.92 -3.51
N TYR A 33 0.03 17.71 -3.62
CA TYR A 33 0.71 16.51 -3.19
C TYR A 33 1.98 16.23 -4.01
N ALA A 34 1.92 16.42 -5.34
CA ALA A 34 3.08 16.26 -6.22
C ALA A 34 4.26 17.17 -5.83
N ASP A 35 3.96 18.42 -5.45
CA ASP A 35 4.96 19.40 -5.01
C ASP A 35 5.49 19.12 -3.61
N LEU A 36 4.69 18.51 -2.75
CA LEU A 36 5.07 18.14 -1.38
C LEU A 36 5.91 16.87 -1.31
N TYR A 37 5.76 15.92 -2.22
CA TYR A 37 6.42 14.60 -2.13
C TYR A 37 7.29 14.25 -3.36
N PRO A 38 8.06 15.20 -3.95
CA PRO A 38 8.84 14.91 -5.14
C PRO A 38 9.90 13.84 -4.85
N GLY A 39 9.93 12.77 -5.65
CA GLY A 39 10.88 11.66 -5.49
C GLY A 39 10.57 10.69 -4.35
N VAL A 40 9.45 10.85 -3.65
CA VAL A 40 9.06 10.02 -2.51
C VAL A 40 8.02 8.99 -2.95
N MET A 41 8.23 7.71 -2.63
CA MET A 41 7.22 6.64 -2.75
C MET A 41 6.51 6.56 -4.12
N GLY A 42 7.27 6.64 -5.21
CA GLY A 42 6.76 6.52 -6.58
C GLY A 42 6.30 7.82 -7.23
N ILE A 43 6.30 8.94 -6.50
CA ILE A 43 6.09 10.27 -7.07
C ILE A 43 7.38 10.72 -7.78
N PRO A 44 7.30 11.22 -9.03
CA PRO A 44 8.47 11.69 -9.76
C PRO A 44 9.18 12.84 -9.04
N ALA A 45 10.49 12.99 -9.29
CA ALA A 45 11.18 14.20 -8.90
C ALA A 45 10.56 15.43 -9.60
N LYS A 46 10.70 16.61 -9.01
CA LYS A 46 10.11 17.84 -9.57
C LYS A 46 10.62 18.08 -10.99
N GLY A 47 9.69 18.21 -11.94
CA GLY A 47 10.01 18.41 -13.36
C GLY A 47 10.43 17.15 -14.12
N ALA A 48 10.49 15.98 -13.46
CA ALA A 48 10.75 14.72 -14.13
C ALA A 48 9.47 14.16 -14.76
N HIS A 49 9.59 13.66 -15.99
CA HIS A 49 8.55 12.84 -16.61
C HIS A 49 8.64 11.40 -16.07
N ALA A 50 7.50 10.76 -15.85
CA ALA A 50 7.48 9.34 -15.52
C ALA A 50 6.26 8.63 -16.12
N ASP A 51 6.52 7.60 -16.92
CA ASP A 51 5.53 6.89 -17.75
C ASP A 51 4.47 6.12 -16.95
N HIS A 52 4.67 5.97 -15.64
CA HIS A 52 3.74 5.30 -14.74
C HIS A 52 2.73 6.26 -14.09
N ILE A 53 2.90 7.58 -14.28
CA ILE A 53 1.94 8.59 -13.84
C ILE A 53 0.89 8.80 -14.93
N ILE A 54 -0.37 8.71 -14.51
CA ILE A 54 -1.53 9.03 -15.33
C ILE A 54 -2.00 10.42 -14.89
N SER A 55 -2.31 11.33 -15.82
CA SER A 55 -2.79 12.67 -15.49
C SER A 55 -4.11 12.99 -16.19
N GLY A 56 -4.84 13.97 -15.68
CA GLY A 56 -6.02 14.56 -16.32
C GLY A 56 -6.29 15.96 -15.77
N ALA A 57 -6.86 16.86 -16.58
CA ALA A 57 -7.20 18.21 -16.17
C ALA A 57 -8.37 18.22 -15.17
N ASP A 58 -9.26 17.22 -15.25
CA ASP A 58 -10.33 16.97 -14.28
C ASP A 58 -10.49 15.46 -13.99
N PHE A 59 -11.36 15.10 -13.03
CA PHE A 59 -11.59 13.70 -12.65
C PHE A 59 -12.26 12.85 -13.74
N THR A 60 -12.98 13.46 -14.68
CA THR A 60 -13.55 12.77 -15.84
C THR A 60 -12.45 12.35 -16.78
N GLU A 61 -11.56 13.29 -17.12
CA GLU A 61 -10.40 13.02 -17.96
C GLU A 61 -9.44 12.03 -17.29
N LEU A 62 -9.16 12.19 -16.00
CA LEU A 62 -8.32 11.25 -15.25
C LEU A 62 -8.89 9.82 -15.30
N ALA A 63 -10.20 9.66 -15.09
CA ALA A 63 -10.84 8.34 -15.16
C ALA A 63 -10.74 7.72 -16.56
N ALA A 64 -10.92 8.52 -17.63
CA ALA A 64 -10.76 8.05 -19.00
C ALA A 64 -9.30 7.61 -19.28
N ASN A 65 -8.32 8.38 -18.81
CA ASN A 65 -6.91 8.06 -19.00
C ASN A 65 -6.48 6.84 -18.16
N ILE A 66 -7.09 6.62 -16.99
CA ILE A 66 -6.92 5.38 -16.23
C ILE A 66 -7.45 4.18 -17.03
N GLN A 67 -8.67 4.28 -17.58
CA GLN A 67 -9.25 3.21 -18.39
C GLN A 67 -8.37 2.87 -19.59
N GLN A 68 -7.89 3.88 -20.33
CA GLN A 68 -6.96 3.69 -21.45
C GLN A 68 -5.65 3.02 -21.01
N ARG A 69 -5.13 3.36 -19.82
CA ARG A 69 -3.94 2.72 -19.28
C ARG A 69 -4.20 1.25 -18.96
N LEU A 70 -5.35 0.91 -18.39
CA LEU A 70 -5.73 -0.49 -18.12
C LEU A 70 -5.85 -1.29 -19.42
N GLU A 71 -6.43 -0.71 -20.48
CA GLU A 71 -6.51 -1.34 -21.80
C GLU A 71 -5.13 -1.68 -22.37
N SER A 72 -4.16 -0.76 -22.23
CA SER A 72 -2.76 -1.01 -22.62
C SER A 72 -2.07 -2.10 -21.81
N LEU A 73 -2.63 -2.45 -20.64
CA LEU A 73 -2.11 -3.47 -19.72
C LEU A 73 -3.03 -4.71 -19.66
N SER A 74 -4.03 -4.80 -20.54
CA SER A 74 -5.09 -5.82 -20.48
C SER A 74 -4.55 -7.25 -20.44
N GLU A 75 -3.54 -7.58 -21.25
CA GLU A 75 -2.87 -8.89 -21.24
C GLU A 75 -2.24 -9.23 -19.89
N LYS A 76 -1.71 -8.23 -19.18
CA LYS A 76 -1.07 -8.41 -17.87
C LYS A 76 -2.06 -8.45 -16.71
N LEU A 77 -3.22 -7.82 -16.89
CA LEU A 77 -4.25 -7.66 -15.85
C LEU A 77 -5.44 -8.59 -16.06
N GLY A 78 -5.37 -9.53 -17.00
CA GLY A 78 -6.44 -10.50 -17.24
C GLY A 78 -7.76 -9.86 -17.69
N GLY A 79 -7.69 -8.74 -18.41
CA GLY A 79 -8.88 -8.00 -18.87
C GLY A 79 -9.55 -7.15 -17.79
N PHE A 80 -8.89 -6.87 -16.67
CA PHE A 80 -9.38 -5.93 -15.65
C PHE A 80 -9.75 -4.58 -16.28
N SER A 81 -10.94 -4.07 -15.96
CA SER A 81 -11.47 -2.80 -16.46
C SER A 81 -12.24 -2.08 -15.37
N LEU A 82 -12.44 -0.76 -15.55
CA LEU A 82 -13.24 0.02 -14.62
C LEU A 82 -14.73 -0.25 -14.81
N ASP A 83 -15.47 -0.25 -13.71
CA ASP A 83 -16.94 -0.22 -13.76
C ASP A 83 -17.42 1.10 -14.38
N SER A 84 -18.53 1.06 -15.11
CA SER A 84 -19.14 2.25 -15.73
C SER A 84 -19.42 3.40 -14.76
N SER A 85 -19.62 3.10 -13.48
CA SER A 85 -19.85 4.09 -12.42
C SER A 85 -18.56 4.72 -11.85
N PHE A 86 -17.38 4.24 -12.25
CA PHE A 86 -16.11 4.63 -11.65
C PHE A 86 -15.87 6.15 -11.66
N SER A 87 -16.12 6.83 -12.78
CA SER A 87 -15.89 8.28 -12.87
C SER A 87 -16.77 9.07 -11.90
N ALA A 88 -18.04 8.66 -11.74
CA ALA A 88 -18.96 9.28 -10.79
C ALA A 88 -18.54 9.00 -9.34
N ASN A 89 -18.17 7.74 -9.06
CA ASN A 89 -17.70 7.31 -7.74
C ASN A 89 -16.38 7.98 -7.34
N LEU A 90 -15.47 8.23 -8.29
CA LEU A 90 -14.22 8.95 -8.04
C LEU A 90 -14.49 10.36 -7.54
N LYS A 91 -15.36 11.12 -8.21
CA LYS A 91 -15.77 12.47 -7.80
C LYS A 91 -16.41 12.48 -6.43
N ALA A 92 -17.34 11.55 -6.18
CA ALA A 92 -18.01 11.41 -4.89
C ALA A 92 -17.01 11.03 -3.75
N THR A 93 -16.06 10.14 -4.04
CA THR A 93 -15.03 9.72 -3.08
C THR A 93 -14.10 10.86 -2.72
N VAL A 94 -13.66 11.66 -3.70
CA VAL A 94 -12.84 12.85 -3.44
C VAL A 94 -13.61 13.88 -2.62
N GLY A 95 -14.88 14.15 -2.96
CA GLY A 95 -15.73 15.05 -2.18
C GLY A 95 -15.84 14.62 -0.72
N ARG A 96 -16.16 13.34 -0.49
CA ARG A 96 -16.24 12.77 0.87
C ARG A 96 -14.92 12.82 1.62
N PHE A 97 -13.80 12.55 0.95
CA PHE A 97 -12.47 12.66 1.56
C PHE A 97 -12.15 14.10 1.94
N ASN A 98 -12.52 15.08 1.11
CA ASN A 98 -12.33 16.49 1.42
C ASN A 98 -13.14 16.92 2.65
N ASP A 99 -14.40 16.49 2.77
CA ASP A 99 -15.21 16.72 3.97
C ASP A 99 -14.52 16.16 5.23
N PHE A 100 -13.91 14.98 5.14
CA PHE A 100 -13.16 14.38 6.25
C PHE A 100 -11.87 15.13 6.57
N ALA A 101 -11.16 15.63 5.55
CA ALA A 101 -9.93 16.37 5.73
C ALA A 101 -10.20 17.70 6.43
N GLU A 102 -11.26 18.42 6.03
CA GLU A 102 -11.70 19.65 6.68
C GLU A 102 -12.12 19.42 8.14
N ALA A 103 -12.88 18.36 8.39
CA ALA A 103 -13.29 17.98 9.74
C ALA A 103 -12.14 17.38 10.60
N GLY A 104 -11.01 17.01 9.98
CA GLY A 104 -9.89 16.33 10.62
C GLY A 104 -10.19 14.89 11.08
N LYS A 105 -11.26 14.27 10.56
CA LYS A 105 -11.69 12.92 10.97
C LYS A 105 -12.15 12.11 9.76
N ASP A 106 -11.35 11.10 9.43
CA ASP A 106 -11.73 10.06 8.48
C ASP A 106 -12.74 9.09 9.12
N GLY A 107 -13.97 9.13 8.59
CA GLY A 107 -15.07 8.27 9.02
C GLY A 107 -15.00 6.84 8.49
N ASP A 108 -14.21 6.60 7.44
CA ASP A 108 -14.20 5.32 6.72
C ASP A 108 -13.03 4.43 7.14
N PHE A 109 -11.82 5.00 7.18
CA PHE A 109 -10.59 4.21 7.42
C PHE A 109 -9.78 4.69 8.62
N HIS A 110 -10.22 5.75 9.27
CA HIS A 110 -9.61 6.35 10.45
C HIS A 110 -8.15 6.79 10.23
N ARG A 111 -7.85 7.35 9.06
CA ARG A 111 -6.55 7.96 8.73
C ARG A 111 -6.09 8.99 9.78
N GLY A 112 -4.79 8.98 10.09
CA GLY A 112 -4.14 9.87 11.05
C GLY A 112 -4.33 9.46 12.52
N LYS A 113 -4.73 8.21 12.78
CA LYS A 113 -4.92 7.70 14.16
C LYS A 113 -3.74 6.89 14.66
N THR A 114 -2.74 6.59 13.83
CA THR A 114 -1.56 5.83 14.23
C THR A 114 -0.27 6.67 14.12
N PRO A 115 0.72 6.50 15.04
CA PRO A 115 1.95 7.28 15.01
C PRO A 115 2.74 7.15 13.70
N ILE A 116 2.68 5.98 13.06
CA ILE A 116 3.41 5.71 11.82
C ILE A 116 2.94 6.58 10.66
N GLU A 117 1.66 6.98 10.63
CA GLU A 117 1.13 7.87 9.60
C GLU A 117 1.73 9.28 9.71
N ALA A 118 1.95 9.77 10.93
CA ALA A 118 2.65 11.04 11.15
C ALA A 118 4.13 10.94 10.73
N THR A 119 4.78 9.79 10.95
CA THR A 119 6.16 9.55 10.49
C THR A 119 6.27 9.57 8.98
N PHE A 120 5.40 8.86 8.26
CA PHE A 120 5.43 8.87 6.78
C PHE A 120 5.03 10.23 6.20
N HIS A 121 4.10 10.93 6.83
CA HIS A 121 3.76 12.30 6.43
C HIS A 121 4.97 13.25 6.50
N ALA A 122 5.85 13.05 7.48
CA ALA A 122 7.08 13.85 7.62
C ALA A 122 8.14 13.60 6.53
N TYR A 123 7.95 12.62 5.64
CA TYR A 123 8.83 12.43 4.47
C TYR A 123 8.58 13.44 3.35
N GLY A 124 7.49 14.21 3.42
CA GLY A 124 7.24 15.30 2.48
C GLY A 124 8.34 16.35 2.52
N HIS A 125 8.75 16.81 1.34
CA HIS A 125 9.67 17.92 1.13
C HIS A 125 8.86 19.21 0.93
N GLY A 126 8.46 19.85 2.03
CA GLY A 126 7.80 21.15 1.94
C GLY A 126 7.12 21.59 3.23
N LYS A 127 6.61 22.81 3.22
CA LYS A 127 5.75 23.38 4.26
C LYS A 127 4.51 23.96 3.58
N VAL A 128 3.62 23.08 3.11
CA VAL A 128 2.26 23.52 2.84
C VAL A 128 1.59 23.60 4.19
N GLU A 129 1.14 24.80 4.55
CA GLU A 129 0.34 25.01 5.75
C GLU A 129 -0.94 24.19 5.61
N ASN A 130 -1.17 23.28 6.57
CA ASN A 130 -2.43 22.58 6.71
C ASN A 130 -3.23 23.28 7.81
N PRO A 131 -4.24 24.10 7.46
CA PRO A 131 -5.06 24.77 8.47
C PRO A 131 -6.05 23.81 9.16
N PHE A 132 -6.15 22.55 8.72
CA PHE A 132 -7.13 21.59 9.21
C PHE A 132 -6.59 20.74 10.38
N PRO A 133 -7.47 20.18 11.23
CA PRO A 133 -7.04 19.56 12.49
C PRO A 133 -6.16 18.31 12.35
N ASN A 134 -6.20 17.62 11.21
CA ASN A 134 -5.45 16.39 10.98
C ASN A 134 -4.33 16.62 9.96
N MET A 135 -3.09 16.69 10.44
CA MET A 135 -1.91 16.93 9.58
C MET A 135 -1.78 15.93 8.42
N THR A 136 -2.24 14.69 8.59
CA THR A 136 -2.08 13.65 7.56
C THR A 136 -3.11 13.74 6.44
N MET A 137 -4.07 14.67 6.54
CA MET A 137 -5.19 14.83 5.61
C MET A 137 -5.26 16.27 5.11
N HIS A 138 -5.20 16.43 3.79
CA HIS A 138 -5.37 17.70 3.10
C HIS A 138 -6.49 17.51 2.07
N PRO A 139 -7.45 18.44 1.96
CA PRO A 139 -8.40 18.40 0.86
C PRO A 139 -7.67 18.40 -0.49
N ILE A 140 -8.10 17.53 -1.40
CA ILE A 140 -7.66 17.53 -2.79
C ILE A 140 -8.22 18.77 -3.46
N SER A 141 -7.37 19.52 -4.17
CA SER A 141 -7.70 20.77 -4.85
C SER A 141 -8.97 20.64 -5.72
N GLY A 142 -9.81 21.68 -5.71
CA GLY A 142 -10.96 21.78 -6.62
C GLY A 142 -10.58 22.09 -8.08
N GLN A 143 -9.30 22.35 -8.34
CA GLN A 143 -8.75 22.58 -9.68
C GLN A 143 -7.60 21.61 -9.93
N GLY A 144 -7.64 20.96 -11.10
CA GLY A 144 -6.55 20.11 -11.56
C GLY A 144 -5.27 20.89 -11.92
N PRO A 145 -4.24 20.19 -12.44
CA PRO A 145 -4.28 18.79 -12.86
C PRO A 145 -4.36 17.81 -11.69
N TYR A 146 -4.95 16.66 -11.97
CA TYR A 146 -4.99 15.50 -11.09
C TYR A 146 -4.13 14.38 -11.66
N TYR A 147 -3.64 13.53 -10.77
CA TYR A 147 -2.72 12.46 -11.08
C TYR A 147 -3.17 11.15 -10.45
N ALA A 148 -2.79 10.03 -11.07
CA ALA A 148 -3.00 8.71 -10.54
C ALA A 148 -1.79 7.78 -10.78
N LEU A 149 -1.55 6.89 -9.82
CA LEU A 149 -0.67 5.72 -9.99
C LEU A 149 -1.47 4.44 -9.80
N ILE A 150 -1.14 3.40 -10.57
CA ILE A 150 -1.67 2.05 -10.38
C ILE A 150 -0.87 1.34 -9.28
N LEU A 151 -1.56 0.88 -8.25
CA LEU A 151 -1.00 0.13 -7.13
C LEU A 151 -1.40 -1.34 -7.22
N GLY A 152 -0.43 -2.21 -7.49
CA GLY A 152 -0.61 -3.67 -7.42
C GLY A 152 -0.31 -4.27 -6.04
N ALA A 153 -0.48 -5.58 -5.91
CA ALA A 153 0.05 -6.34 -4.79
C ALA A 153 1.57 -6.46 -4.92
N GLY A 154 2.30 -6.08 -3.87
CA GLY A 154 3.75 -6.25 -3.77
C GLY A 154 4.11 -7.16 -2.61
N THR A 155 5.16 -7.97 -2.80
CA THR A 155 5.75 -8.80 -1.74
C THR A 155 7.21 -8.43 -1.56
N LEU A 156 7.66 -8.30 -0.31
CA LEU A 156 9.06 -8.04 0.02
C LEU A 156 9.81 -9.35 0.22
N ASP A 157 9.20 -10.29 0.93
CA ASP A 157 9.71 -11.63 1.17
C ASP A 157 8.56 -12.62 1.46
N THR A 158 8.91 -13.88 1.64
CA THR A 158 8.01 -14.89 2.21
C THR A 158 8.42 -15.19 3.65
N LYS A 159 7.42 -15.35 4.52
CA LYS A 159 7.62 -15.63 5.96
C LYS A 159 7.04 -16.98 6.42
N GLY A 160 6.65 -17.82 5.46
CA GLY A 160 6.28 -19.21 5.68
C GLY A 160 7.52 -20.11 5.66
N GLY A 161 7.39 -21.32 6.19
CA GLY A 161 8.49 -22.28 6.21
C GLY A 161 8.24 -23.42 7.20
N PRO A 162 9.23 -24.29 7.42
CA PRO A 162 9.20 -25.28 8.49
C PRO A 162 8.99 -24.62 9.86
N ARG A 163 8.24 -25.30 10.73
CA ARG A 163 8.13 -24.92 12.14
C ARG A 163 9.47 -25.12 12.83
N ILE A 164 9.83 -24.21 13.71
CA ILE A 164 11.04 -24.31 14.54
C ILE A 164 10.69 -24.20 16.02
N ASN A 165 11.49 -24.81 16.88
CA ASN A 165 11.43 -24.58 18.33
C ASN A 165 12.28 -23.37 18.76
N ASP A 166 12.33 -23.11 20.07
CA ASP A 166 13.14 -22.05 20.70
C ASP A 166 14.66 -22.22 20.48
N LYS A 167 15.10 -23.44 20.15
CA LYS A 167 16.47 -23.77 19.74
C LYS A 167 16.68 -23.71 18.24
N THR A 168 15.71 -23.19 17.48
CA THR A 168 15.74 -23.05 16.02
C THR A 168 15.86 -24.37 15.24
N GLN A 169 15.57 -25.50 15.91
CA GLN A 169 15.54 -26.82 15.28
C GLN A 169 14.27 -26.98 14.47
N VAL A 170 14.37 -27.51 13.26
CA VAL A 170 13.20 -27.80 12.43
C VAL A 170 12.39 -28.93 13.06
N MET A 171 11.08 -28.73 13.13
CA MET A 171 10.12 -29.68 13.68
C MET A 171 9.51 -30.54 12.57
N ASP A 172 9.39 -31.83 12.80
CA ASP A 172 8.64 -32.74 11.94
C ASP A 172 7.10 -32.57 12.11
N PRO A 173 6.26 -33.28 11.33
CA PRO A 173 4.81 -33.22 11.47
C PRO A 173 4.24 -33.73 12.81
N TRP A 174 5.05 -34.41 13.63
CA TRP A 174 4.68 -34.93 14.97
C TRP A 174 5.32 -34.12 16.11
N ASP A 175 5.75 -32.90 15.83
CA ASP A 175 6.38 -31.97 16.77
C ASP A 175 7.65 -32.52 17.43
N LYS A 176 8.42 -33.35 16.70
CA LYS A 176 9.76 -33.77 17.12
C LYS A 176 10.85 -33.00 16.37
N PRO A 177 11.92 -32.55 17.04
CA PRO A 177 13.04 -31.88 16.37
C PRO A 177 13.78 -32.88 15.47
N ILE A 178 14.06 -32.47 14.24
CA ILE A 178 14.85 -33.24 13.27
C ILE A 178 16.33 -33.05 13.60
N PRO A 179 17.08 -34.14 13.94
CA PRO A 179 18.48 -34.02 14.34
C PRO A 179 19.35 -33.38 13.26
N GLY A 180 20.12 -32.36 13.63
CA GLY A 180 21.06 -31.67 12.74
C GLY A 180 20.44 -30.65 11.78
N LEU A 181 19.11 -30.48 11.80
CA LEU A 181 18.41 -29.55 10.90
C LEU A 181 17.91 -28.32 11.66
N TYR A 182 18.38 -27.15 11.23
CA TYR A 182 18.05 -25.85 11.81
C TYR A 182 17.59 -24.87 10.73
N ALA A 183 16.78 -23.88 11.08
CA ALA A 183 16.34 -22.84 10.17
C ALA A 183 16.21 -21.49 10.89
N ALA A 184 16.57 -20.41 10.19
CA ALA A 184 16.53 -19.05 10.71
C ALA A 184 16.18 -18.04 9.60
N GLY A 185 15.44 -16.99 9.96
CA GLY A 185 14.97 -15.99 9.00
C GLY A 185 13.89 -16.54 8.06
N ASN A 186 13.92 -16.13 6.79
CA ASN A 186 12.84 -16.40 5.84
C ASN A 186 12.76 -17.87 5.36
N CYS A 187 13.68 -18.73 5.81
CA CYS A 187 13.59 -20.19 5.59
C CYS A 187 12.89 -20.93 6.74
N SER A 188 12.34 -20.24 7.74
CA SER A 188 11.50 -20.81 8.79
C SER A 188 10.14 -20.11 8.86
N ALA A 189 9.16 -20.77 9.48
CA ALA A 189 7.89 -20.13 9.80
C ALA A 189 8.13 -18.98 10.80
N HIS A 190 7.91 -17.75 10.37
CA HIS A 190 8.16 -16.57 11.20
C HIS A 190 7.15 -16.50 12.37
N PRO A 191 7.59 -16.22 13.62
CA PRO A 191 6.70 -16.17 14.78
C PRO A 191 5.62 -15.08 14.69
N ALA A 192 5.83 -14.06 13.86
CA ALA A 192 4.82 -13.03 13.60
C ALA A 192 3.61 -13.53 12.80
N ALA A 193 3.63 -14.76 12.28
CA ALA A 193 2.56 -15.36 11.47
C ALA A 193 2.06 -14.38 10.39
N GLN A 194 0.80 -13.95 10.43
CA GLN A 194 0.21 -13.04 9.44
C GLN A 194 0.63 -11.57 9.63
N SER A 195 1.20 -11.19 10.77
CA SER A 195 1.58 -9.80 11.05
C SER A 195 2.98 -9.45 10.58
N TYR A 196 3.21 -8.15 10.33
CA TYR A 196 4.55 -7.58 10.19
C TYR A 196 4.81 -6.63 11.37
N TRP A 197 5.78 -6.96 12.23
CA TRP A 197 5.94 -6.24 13.51
C TRP A 197 6.49 -4.82 13.34
N ALA A 198 7.51 -4.63 12.51
CA ALA A 198 8.12 -3.34 12.22
C ALA A 198 9.14 -3.47 11.08
N GLY A 199 9.52 -2.34 10.48
CA GLY A 199 10.68 -2.29 9.59
C GLY A 199 11.92 -2.86 10.27
N GLY A 200 12.60 -3.80 9.58
CA GLY A 200 13.79 -4.48 10.11
C GLY A 200 13.50 -5.78 10.90
N ALA A 201 12.23 -6.10 11.19
CA ALA A 201 11.88 -7.33 11.92
C ALA A 201 12.37 -8.60 11.21
N THR A 202 12.34 -8.63 9.87
CA THR A 202 12.89 -9.73 9.05
C THR A 202 14.37 -9.99 9.34
N LEU A 203 15.20 -8.95 9.26
CA LEU A 203 16.65 -9.09 9.45
C LEU A 203 17.00 -9.34 10.92
N GLY A 204 16.30 -8.64 11.83
CA GLY A 204 16.51 -8.80 13.26
C GLY A 204 16.22 -10.23 13.73
N SER A 205 15.11 -10.83 13.31
CA SER A 205 14.78 -12.21 13.65
C SER A 205 15.74 -13.21 13.00
N ALA A 206 16.15 -12.98 11.75
CA ALA A 206 17.13 -13.81 11.07
C ALA A 206 18.48 -13.84 11.83
N LEU A 207 18.98 -12.68 12.25
CA LEU A 207 20.22 -12.58 13.01
C LEU A 207 20.10 -13.20 14.40
N ALA A 208 19.00 -12.93 15.11
CA ALA A 208 18.76 -13.47 16.44
C ALA A 208 18.67 -15.00 16.43
N PHE A 209 17.89 -15.57 15.52
CA PHE A 209 17.73 -17.02 15.39
C PHE A 209 18.99 -17.68 14.82
N GLY A 210 19.66 -17.05 13.85
CA GLY A 210 20.93 -17.54 13.34
C GLY A 210 22.00 -17.66 14.44
N ARG A 211 22.02 -16.70 15.38
CA ARG A 211 22.93 -16.73 16.53
C ARG A 211 22.68 -17.90 17.48
N VAL A 212 21.47 -18.47 17.55
CA VAL A 212 21.17 -19.62 18.42
C VAL A 212 21.86 -20.90 17.92
N VAL A 213 22.09 -21.00 16.61
CA VAL A 213 22.71 -22.18 15.96
C VAL A 213 24.25 -22.12 16.01
N CYS A 214 24.84 -20.92 16.02
CA CYS A 214 26.30 -20.69 16.04
C CYS A 214 26.91 -20.67 17.45
#